data_AF-A0A8C5ZD42-F1
#
_entry.id   AF-A0A8C5ZD42-F1
#
_cell.length_a   1.000
_cell.length_b   1.000
_cell.length_c   1.000
_cell.angle_alpha   90.00
_cell.angle_beta   90.00
_cell.angle_gamma   90.00
#
_symmetry.space_group_name_H-M   'P 1'
#
loop_
_entity.id
_entity.type
_entity.pdbx_description
1 polymer ?
#
loop_
_entity_poly.entity_id
_entity_poly.type
_entity_poly.pdbx_seq_one_letter_code
_entity_poly.pdbx_strand_id
1 'polypeptide(L)'
;CPYVTPLCGMEASPSLLCRSLQAFAVLQWVFSFLGLGSVCLVALLLALLGRAWVLVVLYLIWLYGDRSTPRAGGRRSAWVRNWAIWRHFRDYFPISLVKTAELNPSRNYLFGFHPHGVLVVGAFGNFCTEATGFSRLFPGLRPHLLMLPCWFQIPIFRDYIMTSGLVSSDKTSVSYLLSRPGGGQVAVLAVGGPLEALEAKPGALSLRIRNQKGFVKVALEHGASLVPVYSFGENDIFKLKTFAEDSWQHLCQVTFKKLMGFSPCIFWGRGLFLANSWGLLPFAVPITTVVGHPIPVPRCLSPTEEQVDHYHALYMRALEQLFEDHKESYGVPASTRLTFL
;
A
#
# COMPACT_ATOMS: atom_id res chain seq x y z
N CYS A 1 -24.78 -3.75 17.00
CA CYS A 1 -25.66 -4.91 17.27
C CYS A 1 -24.85 -6.01 17.92
N PRO A 2 -25.26 -6.53 19.09
CA PRO A 2 -24.56 -7.65 19.71
C PRO A 2 -24.81 -8.94 18.94
N TYR A 3 -23.87 -9.84 19.10
CA TYR A 3 -23.67 -11.10 18.38
C TYR A 3 -24.87 -12.05 18.48
N VAL A 4 -25.39 -12.45 17.32
CA VAL A 4 -26.15 -13.69 17.14
C VAL A 4 -25.32 -14.56 16.19
N THR A 5 -24.80 -15.67 16.69
CA THR A 5 -24.21 -16.74 15.88
C THR A 5 -25.30 -17.37 15.00
N PRO A 6 -25.17 -17.42 13.67
CA PRO A 6 -26.05 -18.22 12.85
C PRO A 6 -25.54 -19.66 12.81
N LEU A 7 -26.40 -20.57 13.24
CA LEU A 7 -26.36 -21.98 12.85
C LEU A 7 -26.63 -22.08 11.34
N CYS A 8 -25.79 -22.86 10.66
CA CYS A 8 -26.01 -23.43 9.32
C CYS A 8 -26.20 -22.43 8.13
N GLY A 9 -25.09 -22.16 7.43
CA GLY A 9 -25.05 -22.33 5.96
C GLY A 9 -25.65 -21.28 5.03
N MET A 10 -26.15 -20.14 5.52
CA MET A 10 -26.52 -19.01 4.67
C MET A 10 -26.08 -17.69 5.32
N GLU A 11 -24.98 -17.10 4.83
CA GLU A 11 -24.66 -15.71 5.18
C GLU A 11 -25.80 -14.81 4.67
N ALA A 12 -26.56 -14.22 5.60
CA ALA A 12 -27.59 -13.26 5.26
C ALA A 12 -26.96 -12.12 4.46
N SER A 13 -27.47 -11.86 3.24
CA SER A 13 -26.95 -10.78 2.40
C SER A 13 -26.94 -9.47 3.22
N PRO A 14 -25.84 -8.68 3.21
CA PRO A 14 -25.76 -7.50 4.05
C PRO A 14 -26.95 -6.57 3.78
N SER A 15 -27.48 -5.95 4.85
CA SER A 15 -28.57 -4.98 4.70
C SER A 15 -28.19 -3.88 3.70
N LEU A 16 -29.19 -3.26 3.05
CA LEU A 16 -28.94 -2.20 2.09
C LEU A 16 -28.10 -1.06 2.70
N LEU A 17 -28.38 -0.70 3.95
CA LEU A 17 -27.59 0.26 4.72
C LEU A 17 -26.12 -0.16 4.85
N CYS A 18 -25.85 -1.44 5.15
CA CYS A 18 -24.48 -1.95 5.26
C CYS A 18 -23.73 -1.81 3.94
N ARG A 19 -24.36 -2.20 2.82
CA ARG A 19 -23.77 -2.05 1.48
C ARG A 19 -23.51 -0.59 1.12
N SER A 20 -24.42 0.32 1.48
CA SER A 20 -24.24 1.75 1.26
C SER A 20 -23.08 2.32 2.09
N LEU A 21 -22.92 1.91 3.34
CA LEU A 21 -21.79 2.32 4.19
C LEU A 21 -20.45 1.78 3.67
N GLN A 22 -20.42 0.53 3.20
CA GLN A 22 -19.26 -0.06 2.56
C GLN A 22 -18.86 0.71 1.29
N ALA A 23 -19.82 0.99 0.41
CA ALA A 23 -19.57 1.78 -0.80
C ALA A 23 -19.09 3.21 -0.45
N PHE A 24 -19.73 3.87 0.52
CA PHE A 24 -19.30 5.19 0.99
C PHE A 24 -17.87 5.17 1.55
N ALA A 25 -17.52 4.17 2.35
CA ALA A 25 -16.18 4.02 2.91
C ALA A 25 -15.11 3.92 1.81
N VAL A 26 -15.36 3.12 0.78
CA VAL A 26 -14.44 2.97 -0.34
C VAL A 26 -14.38 4.25 -1.18
N LEU A 27 -15.50 4.93 -1.41
CA LEU A 27 -15.50 6.21 -2.15
C LEU A 27 -14.78 7.31 -1.42
N GLN A 28 -14.99 7.41 -0.11
CA GLN A 28 -14.26 8.35 0.74
C GLN A 28 -12.76 8.08 0.62
N TRP A 29 -12.34 6.81 0.68
CA TRP A 29 -10.94 6.44 0.52
C TRP A 29 -10.38 6.77 -0.87
N VAL A 30 -11.09 6.41 -1.95
CA VAL A 30 -10.70 6.75 -3.33
C VAL A 30 -10.61 8.26 -3.51
N PHE A 31 -11.57 9.03 -2.99
CA PHE A 31 -11.54 10.49 -3.01
C PHE A 31 -10.36 11.04 -2.20
N SER A 32 -10.07 10.48 -1.03
CA SER A 32 -8.89 10.84 -0.25
C SER A 32 -7.60 10.64 -1.05
N PHE A 33 -7.48 9.55 -1.80
CA PHE A 33 -6.28 9.29 -2.59
C PHE A 33 -6.18 10.20 -3.83
N LEU A 34 -7.28 10.40 -4.57
CA LEU A 34 -7.25 11.06 -5.89
C LEU A 34 -7.58 12.56 -5.88
N GLY A 35 -8.43 13.00 -4.95
CA GLY A 35 -9.04 14.34 -4.99
C GLY A 35 -8.68 15.24 -3.82
N LEU A 36 -8.51 14.67 -2.61
CA LEU A 36 -8.33 15.46 -1.39
C LEU A 36 -7.12 16.38 -1.43
N GLY A 37 -6.00 15.94 -2.02
CA GLY A 37 -4.81 16.79 -2.21
C GLY A 37 -5.12 18.08 -2.98
N SER A 38 -5.86 17.97 -4.09
CA SER A 38 -6.28 19.12 -4.89
C SER A 38 -7.22 20.04 -4.11
N VAL A 39 -8.16 19.48 -3.35
CA VAL A 39 -9.08 20.25 -2.49
C VAL A 39 -8.30 20.99 -1.40
N CYS A 40 -7.34 20.33 -0.75
CA CYS A 40 -6.46 20.96 0.24
C CYS A 40 -5.69 22.14 -0.36
N LEU A 41 -5.16 21.99 -1.58
CA LEU A 41 -4.42 23.06 -2.25
C LEU A 41 -5.33 24.25 -2.60
N VAL A 42 -6.50 24.00 -3.18
CA VAL A 42 -7.48 25.06 -3.49
C VAL A 42 -7.92 25.77 -2.22
N ALA A 43 -8.24 25.03 -1.16
CA ALA A 43 -8.64 25.62 0.12
C ALA A 43 -7.52 26.49 0.72
N LEU A 44 -6.26 26.04 0.66
CA LEU A 44 -5.11 26.80 1.13
C LEU A 44 -4.92 28.10 0.33
N LEU A 45 -5.06 28.03 -1.00
CA LEU A 45 -4.96 29.19 -1.88
C LEU A 45 -6.08 30.21 -1.61
N LEU A 46 -7.33 29.75 -1.47
CA LEU A 46 -8.46 30.61 -1.12
C LEU A 46 -8.29 31.25 0.26
N ALA A 47 -7.78 30.51 1.24
CA ALA A 47 -7.48 31.04 2.58
C ALA A 47 -6.34 32.06 2.56
N LEU A 48 -5.32 31.86 1.72
CA LEU A 48 -4.20 32.77 1.52
C LEU A 48 -4.62 34.07 0.83
N LEU A 49 -5.55 34.00 -0.12
CA LEU A 49 -6.12 35.18 -0.80
C LEU A 49 -7.21 35.88 0.03
N GLY A 50 -7.68 35.25 1.10
CA GLY A 50 -8.76 35.73 1.96
C GLY A 50 -8.29 36.38 3.26
N ARG A 51 -9.25 36.57 4.18
CA ARG A 51 -8.98 37.15 5.52
C ARG A 51 -8.17 36.24 6.44
N ALA A 52 -8.03 34.96 6.11
CA ALA A 52 -7.32 33.97 6.90
C ALA A 52 -5.83 33.83 6.54
N TRP A 53 -5.29 34.72 5.71
CA TRP A 53 -3.93 34.59 5.17
C TRP A 53 -2.84 34.46 6.25
N VAL A 54 -3.00 35.16 7.38
CA VAL A 54 -2.06 35.07 8.51
C VAL A 54 -1.94 33.64 9.03
N LEU A 55 -3.07 32.92 9.14
CA LEU A 55 -3.07 31.52 9.58
C LEU A 55 -2.35 30.62 8.58
N VAL A 56 -2.52 30.88 7.29
CA VAL A 56 -1.82 30.14 6.23
C VAL A 56 -0.32 30.39 6.31
N VAL A 57 0.13 31.63 6.47
CA VAL A 57 1.55 31.96 6.59
C VAL A 57 2.18 31.30 7.82
N LEU A 58 1.53 31.38 8.98
CA LEU A 58 1.99 30.71 10.19
C LEU A 58 2.11 29.19 9.99
N TYR A 59 1.11 28.60 9.34
CA TYR A 59 1.12 27.19 9.00
C TYR A 59 2.25 26.83 8.03
N LEU A 60 2.52 27.65 7.00
CA LEU A 60 3.63 27.43 6.06
C LEU A 60 5.01 27.57 6.73
N ILE A 61 5.17 28.49 7.69
CA ILE A 61 6.38 28.62 8.50
C ILE A 61 6.60 27.34 9.32
N TRP A 62 5.55 26.85 9.99
CA TRP A 62 5.59 25.57 10.69
C TRP A 62 5.93 24.42 9.74
N LEU A 63 5.31 24.40 8.55
CA LEU A 63 5.50 23.40 7.51
C LEU A 63 6.98 23.30 7.07
N TYR A 64 7.67 24.44 6.99
CA TYR A 64 9.08 24.54 6.65
C TYR A 64 9.98 23.89 7.72
N GLY A 65 9.71 24.17 9.00
CA GLY A 65 10.40 23.50 10.11
C GLY A 65 10.11 21.99 10.13
N ASP A 66 8.90 21.61 9.75
CA ASP A 66 8.39 20.24 9.82
C ASP A 66 8.65 19.38 8.56
N ARG A 67 9.39 19.90 7.59
CA ARG A 67 9.61 19.26 6.27
C ARG A 67 10.26 17.87 6.31
N SER A 68 10.93 17.50 7.40
CA SER A 68 11.60 16.20 7.57
C SER A 68 10.68 15.11 8.13
N THR A 69 9.54 15.46 8.73
CA THR A 69 8.63 14.52 9.40
C THR A 69 8.16 13.37 8.50
N PRO A 70 7.81 13.59 7.21
CA PRO A 70 7.50 12.50 6.29
C PRO A 70 8.61 11.46 6.09
N ARG A 71 9.87 11.83 6.36
CA ARG A 71 11.04 10.95 6.28
C ARG A 71 11.47 10.40 7.65
N ALA A 72 10.80 10.83 8.71
CA ALA A 72 11.12 10.50 10.10
C ALA A 72 9.98 9.69 10.76
N GLY A 73 9.32 8.81 10.00
CA GLY A 73 8.25 7.92 10.50
C GLY A 73 6.85 8.54 10.53
N GLY A 74 6.72 9.81 10.12
CA GLY A 74 5.44 10.50 10.01
C GLY A 74 4.77 10.76 11.37
N ARG A 75 3.44 10.83 11.36
CA ARG A 75 2.58 11.16 12.51
C ARG A 75 1.47 10.15 12.71
N ARG A 76 1.84 8.86 12.74
CA ARG A 76 0.88 7.75 12.87
C ARG A 76 -0.04 7.96 14.08
N SER A 77 -1.35 7.92 13.87
CA SER A 77 -2.39 8.06 14.89
C SER A 77 -3.13 6.75 15.09
N ALA A 78 -3.08 6.21 16.30
CA ALA A 78 -3.86 5.02 16.64
C ALA A 78 -5.37 5.27 16.48
N TRP A 79 -5.84 6.49 16.78
CA TRP A 79 -7.25 6.84 16.63
C TRP A 79 -7.71 6.78 15.18
N VAL A 80 -6.95 7.39 14.24
CA VAL A 80 -7.28 7.37 12.81
C VAL A 80 -7.29 5.94 12.28
N ARG A 81 -6.27 5.14 12.61
CA ARG A 81 -6.20 3.73 12.18
C ARG A 81 -7.36 2.86 12.68
N ASN A 82 -8.01 3.26 13.78
CA ASN A 82 -9.12 2.53 14.39
C ASN A 82 -10.52 3.11 14.03
N TRP A 83 -10.61 4.07 13.11
CA TRP A 83 -11.90 4.59 12.67
C TRP A 83 -12.85 3.49 12.19
N ALA A 84 -14.13 3.64 12.52
CA ALA A 84 -15.17 2.66 12.19
C ALA A 84 -15.33 2.44 10.68
N ILE A 85 -15.07 3.48 9.88
CA ILE A 85 -15.16 3.44 8.42
C ILE A 85 -14.24 2.39 7.81
N TRP A 86 -13.10 2.08 8.44
CA TRP A 86 -12.16 1.08 7.92
C TRP A 86 -12.70 -0.35 8.00
N ARG A 87 -13.64 -0.64 8.92
CA ARG A 87 -14.33 -1.93 8.93
C ARG A 87 -15.24 -2.08 7.71
N HIS A 88 -15.98 -1.03 7.38
CA HIS A 88 -16.79 -1.00 6.16
C HIS A 88 -15.94 -1.05 4.88
N PHE A 89 -14.78 -0.40 4.87
CA PHE A 89 -13.80 -0.51 3.80
C PHE A 89 -13.31 -1.95 3.61
N ARG A 90 -12.90 -2.61 4.71
CA ARG A 90 -12.49 -4.01 4.70
C ARG A 90 -13.60 -4.93 4.19
N ASP A 91 -14.82 -4.75 4.71
CA ASP A 91 -15.96 -5.62 4.41
C ASP A 91 -16.52 -5.42 2.99
N TYR A 92 -16.14 -4.34 2.30
CA TYR A 92 -16.46 -4.15 0.88
C TYR A 92 -15.67 -5.12 -0.02
N PHE A 93 -14.40 -5.36 0.31
CA PHE A 93 -13.46 -6.22 -0.43
C PHE A 93 -13.14 -7.55 0.27
N PRO A 94 -13.96 -7.97 1.24
CA PRO A 94 -13.54 -8.92 2.28
C PRO A 94 -12.02 -9.01 2.58
N ILE A 95 -11.36 -7.90 2.96
CA ILE A 95 -9.89 -7.89 3.12
C ILE A 95 -9.46 -8.77 4.30
N SER A 96 -8.52 -9.68 4.07
CA SER A 96 -7.90 -10.51 5.10
C SER A 96 -6.37 -10.40 5.11
N LEU A 97 -5.80 -10.61 6.30
CA LEU A 97 -4.35 -10.62 6.53
C LEU A 97 -3.96 -11.95 7.17
N VAL A 98 -3.14 -12.72 6.48
CA VAL A 98 -2.68 -14.04 6.91
C VAL A 98 -1.24 -13.95 7.38
N LYS A 99 -0.99 -14.43 8.60
CA LYS A 99 0.34 -14.55 9.19
C LYS A 99 0.83 -15.99 9.04
N THR A 100 1.98 -16.17 8.40
CA THR A 100 2.59 -17.51 8.23
C THR A 100 3.73 -17.79 9.20
N ALA A 101 4.30 -16.76 9.83
CA ALA A 101 5.44 -16.90 10.75
C ALA A 101 5.37 -15.89 11.90
N GLU A 102 5.95 -16.28 13.04
CA GLU A 102 6.20 -15.36 14.15
C GLU A 102 7.32 -14.37 13.80
N LEU A 103 7.09 -13.09 14.11
CA LEU A 103 8.04 -12.02 13.88
C LEU A 103 8.43 -11.41 15.23
N ASN A 104 9.72 -11.46 15.53
CA ASN A 104 10.30 -10.93 16.76
C ASN A 104 10.21 -9.40 16.81
N PRO A 105 9.50 -8.80 17.78
CA PRO A 105 9.33 -7.34 17.88
C PRO A 105 10.61 -6.58 18.21
N SER A 106 11.69 -7.25 18.62
CA SER A 106 13.01 -6.64 18.80
C SER A 106 13.80 -6.47 17.50
N ARG A 107 13.25 -6.89 16.34
CA ARG A 107 13.87 -6.71 15.02
C ARG A 107 13.06 -5.75 14.14
N ASN A 108 13.74 -5.14 13.18
CA ASN A 108 13.12 -4.34 12.13
C ASN A 108 12.97 -5.18 10.86
N TYR A 109 11.92 -4.89 10.10
CA TYR A 109 11.54 -5.65 8.92
C TYR A 109 11.32 -4.74 7.72
N LEU A 110 11.70 -5.23 6.55
CA LEU A 110 11.31 -4.67 5.26
C LEU A 110 10.37 -5.66 4.57
N PHE A 111 9.09 -5.32 4.55
CA PHE A 111 8.07 -6.09 3.86
C PHE A 111 8.06 -5.68 2.39
N GLY A 112 8.37 -6.59 1.49
CA GLY A 112 8.15 -6.38 0.07
C GLY A 112 6.75 -6.83 -0.29
N PHE A 113 5.87 -5.88 -0.59
CA PHE A 113 4.47 -6.12 -0.95
C PHE A 113 4.31 -6.30 -2.47
N HIS A 114 3.59 -7.35 -2.85
CA HIS A 114 3.35 -7.76 -4.24
C HIS A 114 1.91 -8.26 -4.42
N PRO A 115 1.28 -8.07 -5.60
CA PRO A 115 1.64 -7.06 -6.58
C PRO A 115 1.33 -5.65 -6.03
N HIS A 116 1.88 -4.60 -6.66
CA HIS A 116 1.54 -3.22 -6.31
C HIS A 116 0.06 -2.92 -6.56
N GLY A 117 -0.52 -3.40 -7.66
CA GLY A 117 -1.91 -3.11 -8.02
C GLY A 117 -2.21 -1.62 -8.22
N VAL A 118 -3.46 -1.33 -8.56
CA VAL A 118 -3.96 0.04 -8.68
C VAL A 118 -4.39 0.54 -7.29
N LEU A 119 -3.73 1.59 -6.81
CA LEU A 119 -3.95 2.22 -5.49
C LEU A 119 -3.58 1.38 -4.24
N VAL A 120 -2.98 0.18 -4.37
CA VAL A 120 -2.53 -0.67 -3.25
C VAL A 120 -3.59 -0.84 -2.14
N VAL A 121 -4.84 -1.13 -2.51
CA VAL A 121 -6.00 -1.25 -1.59
C VAL A 121 -5.74 -2.22 -0.46
N GLY A 122 -5.22 -3.42 -0.75
CA GLY A 122 -4.94 -4.44 0.26
C GLY A 122 -3.83 -3.99 1.20
N ALA A 123 -2.76 -3.37 0.67
CA ALA A 123 -1.68 -2.83 1.50
C ALA A 123 -2.20 -1.73 2.44
N PHE A 124 -3.04 -0.82 1.94
CA PHE A 124 -3.62 0.22 2.78
C PHE A 124 -4.50 -0.39 3.88
N GLY A 125 -5.42 -1.29 3.52
CA GLY A 125 -6.30 -1.96 4.49
C GLY A 125 -5.52 -2.67 5.60
N ASN A 126 -4.45 -3.37 5.23
CA ASN A 126 -3.66 -4.21 6.14
C ASN A 126 -2.61 -3.46 6.96
N PHE A 127 -1.97 -2.43 6.40
CA PHE A 127 -0.81 -1.79 7.01
C PHE A 127 -1.09 -0.36 7.48
N CYS A 128 -2.08 0.31 6.90
CA CYS A 128 -2.46 1.69 7.26
C CYS A 128 -3.67 1.78 8.18
N THR A 129 -4.37 0.67 8.46
CA THR A 129 -5.53 0.63 9.37
C THR A 129 -5.41 -0.54 10.36
N GLU A 130 -6.29 -0.59 11.36
CA GLU A 130 -6.45 -1.77 12.23
C GLU A 130 -7.62 -2.66 11.80
N ALA A 131 -8.22 -2.47 10.62
CA ALA A 131 -9.42 -3.18 10.21
C ALA A 131 -9.23 -4.70 10.12
N THR A 132 -8.04 -5.15 9.71
CA THR A 132 -7.67 -6.58 9.67
C THR A 132 -6.89 -7.03 10.90
N GLY A 133 -6.76 -6.17 11.91
CA GLY A 133 -6.18 -6.53 13.20
C GLY A 133 -4.67 -6.72 13.19
N PHE A 134 -3.92 -5.97 12.37
CA PHE A 134 -2.46 -6.05 12.26
C PHE A 134 -1.77 -6.11 13.64
N SER A 135 -2.11 -5.20 14.56
CA SER A 135 -1.46 -5.14 15.88
C SER A 135 -1.72 -6.37 16.75
N ARG A 136 -2.79 -7.15 16.47
CA ARG A 136 -3.07 -8.42 17.16
C ARG A 136 -2.29 -9.57 16.53
N LEU A 137 -2.19 -9.60 15.20
CA LEU A 137 -1.43 -10.62 14.47
C LEU A 137 0.08 -10.48 14.69
N PHE A 138 0.58 -9.24 14.72
CA PHE A 138 1.98 -8.90 14.86
C PHE A 138 2.21 -7.98 16.08
N PRO A 139 2.06 -8.51 17.31
CA PRO A 139 2.18 -7.71 18.52
C PRO A 139 3.58 -7.09 18.62
N GLY A 140 3.62 -5.79 18.96
CA GLY A 140 4.85 -5.02 19.05
C GLY A 140 5.41 -4.49 17.72
N LEU A 141 4.86 -4.91 16.57
CA LEU A 141 5.25 -4.37 15.27
C LEU A 141 4.44 -3.12 14.90
N ARG A 142 5.08 -2.20 14.19
CA ARG A 142 4.51 -0.93 13.72
C ARG A 142 4.72 -0.81 12.20
N PRO A 143 3.66 -1.00 11.41
CA PRO A 143 3.76 -0.95 9.95
C PRO A 143 3.69 0.49 9.45
N HIS A 144 4.55 0.77 8.48
CA HIS A 144 4.64 2.03 7.76
C HIS A 144 4.64 1.74 6.26
N LEU A 145 3.53 2.04 5.59
CA LEU A 145 3.43 1.89 4.13
C LEU A 145 4.16 3.05 3.45
N LEU A 146 5.05 2.71 2.53
CA LEU A 146 5.87 3.68 1.82
C LEU A 146 5.11 4.23 0.61
N MET A 147 5.02 5.55 0.53
CA MET A 147 4.29 6.28 -0.50
C MET A 147 5.21 7.28 -1.21
N LEU A 148 4.91 7.59 -2.48
CA LEU A 148 5.74 8.49 -3.27
C LEU A 148 5.94 9.86 -2.58
N PRO A 149 7.16 10.44 -2.61
CA PRO A 149 7.47 11.66 -1.86
C PRO A 149 6.65 12.89 -2.26
N CYS A 150 6.15 12.94 -3.50
CA CYS A 150 5.38 14.08 -4.03
C CYS A 150 4.11 14.36 -3.22
N TRP A 151 3.45 13.32 -2.72
CA TRP A 151 2.23 13.45 -1.90
C TRP A 151 2.46 14.17 -0.58
N PHE A 152 3.69 14.07 -0.03
CA PHE A 152 4.05 14.75 1.21
C PHE A 152 4.41 16.23 1.02
N GLN A 153 4.44 16.73 -0.22
CA GLN A 153 4.63 18.15 -0.52
C GLN A 153 3.32 18.95 -0.48
N ILE A 154 2.17 18.27 -0.50
CA ILE A 154 0.85 18.93 -0.50
C ILE A 154 0.46 19.26 0.95
N PRO A 155 0.37 20.54 1.34
CA PRO A 155 0.03 20.91 2.71
C PRO A 155 -1.36 20.40 3.08
N ILE A 156 -1.59 20.10 4.37
CA ILE A 156 -2.82 19.55 4.95
C ILE A 156 -3.03 18.09 4.56
N PHE A 157 -2.93 17.78 3.26
CA PHE A 157 -3.00 16.41 2.77
C PHE A 157 -1.88 15.54 3.35
N ARG A 158 -0.64 16.06 3.37
CA ARG A 158 0.51 15.34 3.96
C ARG A 158 0.24 14.92 5.41
N ASP A 159 -0.40 15.79 6.20
CA ASP A 159 -0.64 15.53 7.61
C ASP A 159 -1.75 14.49 7.78
N TYR A 160 -2.80 14.56 6.96
CA TYR A 160 -3.83 13.53 6.88
C TYR A 160 -3.23 12.15 6.55
N ILE A 161 -2.45 11.99 5.47
CA ILE A 161 -1.93 10.67 5.08
C ILE A 161 -0.95 10.10 6.13
N MET A 162 -0.14 10.95 6.76
CA MET A 162 0.78 10.53 7.82
C MET A 162 0.05 9.96 9.05
N THR A 163 -1.18 10.38 9.32
CA THR A 163 -1.96 9.82 10.44
C THR A 163 -2.30 8.34 10.28
N SER A 164 -2.43 7.85 9.05
CA SER A 164 -2.62 6.42 8.77
C SER A 164 -1.31 5.60 8.88
N GLY A 165 -0.16 6.28 9.03
CA GLY A 165 1.16 5.66 9.10
C GLY A 165 1.90 5.60 7.76
N LEU A 166 1.44 6.36 6.76
CA LEU A 166 2.15 6.52 5.48
C LEU A 166 3.44 7.34 5.70
N VAL A 167 4.52 6.90 5.05
CA VAL A 167 5.86 7.49 5.14
C VAL A 167 6.43 7.64 3.73
N SER A 168 7.30 8.64 3.50
CA SER A 168 7.94 8.82 2.19
C SER A 168 8.74 7.58 1.79
N SER A 169 8.67 7.17 0.52
CA SER A 169 9.45 6.05 -0.03
C SER A 169 10.92 6.39 -0.31
N ASP A 170 11.41 7.58 0.10
CA ASP A 170 12.83 7.94 0.02
C ASP A 170 13.72 6.94 0.79
N LYS A 171 14.93 6.65 0.27
CA LYS A 171 15.91 5.77 0.94
C LYS A 171 16.19 6.21 2.38
N THR A 172 16.22 7.52 2.64
CA THR A 172 16.46 8.09 3.98
C THR A 172 15.33 7.74 4.96
N SER A 173 14.08 7.70 4.50
CA SER A 173 12.94 7.29 5.31
C SER A 173 13.00 5.81 5.66
N VAL A 174 13.31 4.96 4.69
CA VAL A 174 13.47 3.52 4.92
C VAL A 174 14.61 3.28 5.91
N SER A 175 15.74 3.97 5.72
CA SER A 175 16.88 3.90 6.63
C SER A 175 16.53 4.39 8.04
N TYR A 176 15.74 5.45 8.17
CA TYR A 176 15.27 5.95 9.46
C TYR A 176 14.39 4.92 10.19
N LEU A 177 13.49 4.23 9.49
CA LEU A 177 12.66 3.19 10.08
C LEU A 177 13.51 1.98 10.50
N LEU A 178 14.40 1.50 9.63
CA LEU A 178 15.16 0.28 9.86
C LEU A 178 16.33 0.43 10.84
N SER A 179 16.76 1.67 11.14
CA SER A 179 17.80 1.97 12.12
C SER A 179 17.30 2.09 13.57
N ARG A 180 16.00 1.87 13.83
CA ARG A 180 15.45 2.01 15.18
C ARG A 180 16.00 0.95 16.14
N PRO A 181 16.67 1.34 17.24
CA PRO A 181 17.39 0.39 18.10
C PRO A 181 16.47 -0.54 18.90
N GLY A 182 15.24 -0.11 19.17
CA GLY A 182 14.25 -0.93 19.90
C GLY A 182 13.55 -1.99 19.05
N GLY A 183 13.83 -2.08 17.75
CA GLY A 183 13.11 -2.95 16.84
C GLY A 183 11.66 -2.51 16.57
N GLY A 184 10.90 -3.42 15.99
CA GLY A 184 9.45 -3.33 15.86
C GLY A 184 9.01 -2.43 14.71
N GLN A 185 9.92 -1.86 13.92
CA GLN A 185 9.54 -1.12 12.72
C GLN A 185 9.37 -2.05 11.53
N VAL A 186 8.28 -1.87 10.80
CA VAL A 186 8.01 -2.59 9.56
C VAL A 186 7.86 -1.58 8.43
N ALA A 187 8.86 -1.47 7.56
CA ALA A 187 8.77 -0.68 6.35
C ALA A 187 8.10 -1.54 5.26
N VAL A 188 6.93 -1.14 4.77
CA VAL A 188 6.20 -1.86 3.73
C VAL A 188 6.41 -1.16 2.39
N LEU A 189 7.09 -1.83 1.47
CA LEU A 189 7.42 -1.33 0.15
C LEU A 189 6.68 -2.13 -0.93
N ALA A 190 5.85 -1.48 -1.73
CA ALA A 190 5.35 -2.09 -2.96
C ALA A 190 6.45 -2.09 -4.01
N VAL A 191 7.13 -3.22 -4.17
CA VAL A 191 8.47 -3.30 -4.81
C VAL A 191 8.43 -2.96 -6.31
N GLY A 192 7.40 -3.41 -7.04
CA GLY A 192 7.24 -3.13 -8.46
C GLY A 192 6.98 -1.65 -8.80
N GLY A 193 6.58 -0.87 -7.78
CA GLY A 193 6.39 0.57 -7.88
C GLY A 193 5.38 1.01 -8.96
N PRO A 194 5.50 2.26 -9.45
CA PRO A 194 4.56 2.81 -10.42
C PRO A 194 4.56 2.15 -11.81
N LEU A 195 5.55 1.30 -12.13
CA LEU A 195 5.55 0.54 -13.39
C LEU A 195 4.65 -0.69 -13.30
N GLU A 196 4.77 -1.44 -12.22
CA GLU A 196 3.90 -2.60 -12.02
C GLU A 196 2.42 -2.18 -11.87
N ALA A 197 2.17 -1.02 -11.25
CA ALA A 197 0.83 -0.43 -11.18
C ALA A 197 0.21 -0.13 -12.56
N LEU A 198 1.03 0.13 -13.59
CA LEU A 198 0.57 0.36 -14.97
C LEU A 198 0.23 -0.94 -15.71
N GLU A 199 0.56 -2.09 -15.13
CA GLU A 199 0.36 -3.42 -15.71
C GLU A 199 -0.59 -4.27 -14.84
N ALA A 200 -1.17 -3.68 -13.80
CA ALA A 200 -2.12 -4.27 -12.87
C ALA A 200 -3.47 -4.57 -13.57
N LYS A 201 -3.47 -5.63 -14.39
CA LYS A 201 -4.65 -6.18 -15.04
C LYS A 201 -5.24 -7.31 -14.19
N PRO A 202 -6.56 -7.51 -14.21
CA PRO A 202 -7.15 -8.68 -13.58
C PRO A 202 -6.49 -9.98 -14.06
N GLY A 203 -6.18 -10.87 -13.11
CA GLY A 203 -5.44 -12.11 -13.35
C GLY A 203 -3.95 -11.95 -13.72
N ALA A 204 -3.40 -10.72 -13.75
CA ALA A 204 -1.98 -10.53 -13.98
C ALA A 204 -1.15 -11.00 -12.79
N LEU A 205 -0.17 -11.85 -13.07
CA LEU A 205 0.74 -12.48 -12.12
C LEU A 205 2.20 -12.19 -12.47
N SER A 206 2.41 -11.07 -13.18
CA SER A 206 3.72 -10.57 -13.54
C SER A 206 4.17 -9.54 -12.50
N LEU A 207 5.36 -9.75 -11.91
CA LEU A 207 5.92 -8.88 -10.89
C LEU A 207 7.24 -8.30 -11.35
N ARG A 208 7.37 -6.97 -11.36
CA ARG A 208 8.60 -6.24 -11.74
C ARG A 208 9.57 -6.21 -10.57
N ILE A 209 10.32 -7.30 -10.41
CA ILE A 209 11.26 -7.48 -9.29
C ILE A 209 12.69 -7.82 -9.71
N ARG A 210 12.93 -8.35 -10.92
CA ARG A 210 14.25 -8.90 -11.30
C ARG A 210 15.38 -7.88 -11.16
N ASN A 211 15.09 -6.64 -11.57
CA ASN A 211 16.05 -5.54 -11.52
C ASN A 211 15.89 -4.65 -10.29
N GLN A 212 14.92 -4.93 -9.41
CA GLN A 212 14.63 -4.12 -8.22
C GLN A 212 15.42 -4.63 -7.01
N LYS A 213 16.73 -4.40 -7.00
CA LYS A 213 17.61 -4.89 -5.92
C LYS A 213 17.85 -3.87 -4.80
N GLY A 214 17.40 -2.63 -4.98
CA GLY A 214 17.64 -1.53 -4.04
C GLY A 214 17.10 -1.78 -2.63
N PHE A 215 15.94 -2.44 -2.50
CA PHE A 215 15.35 -2.74 -1.20
C PHE A 215 16.17 -3.79 -0.42
N VAL A 216 16.75 -4.77 -1.11
CA VAL A 216 17.64 -5.78 -0.52
C VAL A 216 18.93 -5.12 -0.03
N LYS A 217 19.50 -4.21 -0.83
CA LYS A 217 20.65 -3.41 -0.43
C LYS A 217 20.39 -2.62 0.85
N VAL A 218 19.23 -1.94 0.95
CA VAL A 218 18.86 -1.18 2.16
C VAL A 218 18.63 -2.10 3.35
N ALA A 219 18.02 -3.27 3.16
CA ALA A 219 17.85 -4.25 4.23
C ALA A 219 19.20 -4.73 4.78
N LEU A 220 20.18 -5.01 3.91
CA LEU A 220 21.55 -5.37 4.29
C LEU A 220 22.26 -4.22 5.04
N GLU A 221 22.15 -2.98 4.57
CA GLU A 221 22.73 -1.79 5.23
C GLU A 221 22.32 -1.67 6.71
N HIS A 222 21.09 -2.10 7.04
CA HIS A 222 20.52 -1.99 8.39
C HIS A 222 20.38 -3.32 9.14
N GLY A 223 20.67 -4.46 8.51
CA GLY A 223 20.42 -5.78 9.09
C GLY A 223 18.93 -6.07 9.35
N ALA A 224 18.04 -5.47 8.56
CA ALA A 224 16.60 -5.67 8.67
C ALA A 224 16.17 -6.92 7.91
N SER A 225 15.34 -7.76 8.53
CA SER A 225 14.84 -8.97 7.88
C SER A 225 13.94 -8.63 6.70
N LEU A 226 14.19 -9.24 5.55
CA LEU A 226 13.31 -9.15 4.39
C LEU A 226 12.11 -10.07 4.59
N VAL A 227 10.90 -9.63 4.25
CA VAL A 227 9.70 -10.46 4.35
C VAL A 227 8.92 -10.36 3.04
N PRO A 228 8.75 -11.47 2.29
CA PRO A 228 7.88 -11.48 1.13
C PRO A 228 6.42 -11.39 1.58
N VAL A 229 5.66 -10.51 0.93
CA VAL A 229 4.22 -10.34 1.16
C VAL A 229 3.51 -10.38 -0.18
N TYR A 230 2.52 -11.27 -0.31
CA TYR A 230 1.74 -11.43 -1.52
C TYR A 230 0.25 -11.17 -1.27
N SER A 231 -0.42 -10.40 -2.13
CA SER A 231 -1.83 -10.00 -2.03
C SER A 231 -2.63 -10.56 -3.21
N PHE A 232 -3.44 -11.58 -2.94
CA PHE A 232 -4.38 -12.16 -3.92
C PHE A 232 -5.59 -11.22 -4.08
N GLY A 233 -6.10 -11.09 -5.30
CA GLY A 233 -7.24 -10.20 -5.63
C GLY A 233 -6.88 -8.73 -5.85
N GLU A 234 -5.65 -8.31 -5.53
CA GLU A 234 -5.19 -6.92 -5.58
C GLU A 234 -5.28 -6.29 -6.99
N ASN A 235 -5.06 -7.08 -8.04
CA ASN A 235 -5.11 -6.62 -9.43
C ASN A 235 -6.53 -6.70 -10.04
N ASP A 236 -7.49 -7.32 -9.36
CA ASP A 236 -8.83 -7.62 -9.91
C ASP A 236 -9.87 -6.55 -9.58
N ILE A 237 -9.55 -5.61 -8.69
CA ILE A 237 -10.46 -4.57 -8.19
C ILE A 237 -10.67 -3.41 -9.16
N PHE A 238 -9.85 -3.30 -10.21
CA PHE A 238 -9.98 -2.28 -11.23
C PHE A 238 -9.71 -2.87 -12.61
N LYS A 239 -10.33 -2.28 -13.62
CA LYS A 239 -9.91 -2.42 -15.01
C LYS A 239 -8.99 -1.27 -15.35
N LEU A 240 -7.93 -1.56 -16.08
CA LEU A 240 -6.90 -0.60 -16.47
C LEU A 240 -6.78 -0.54 -17.99
N LYS A 241 -6.72 0.66 -18.56
CA LYS A 241 -6.35 0.83 -19.96
C LYS A 241 -4.83 0.75 -20.07
N THR A 242 -4.34 -0.33 -20.68
CA THR A 242 -2.94 -0.43 -21.08
C THR A 242 -2.77 0.02 -22.53
N PHE A 243 -1.76 0.84 -22.75
CA PHE A 243 -1.30 1.22 -24.08
C PHE A 243 -0.28 0.20 -24.57
N ALA A 244 -0.26 -0.06 -25.89
CA ALA A 244 0.77 -0.91 -26.49
C ALA A 244 2.13 -0.21 -26.36
N GLU A 245 3.21 -0.97 -26.14
CA GLU A 245 4.54 -0.40 -25.86
C GLU A 245 5.08 0.48 -26.99
N ASP A 246 4.69 0.17 -28.23
CA ASP A 246 5.02 0.90 -29.46
C ASP A 246 4.10 2.11 -29.72
N SER A 247 3.13 2.38 -28.85
CA SER A 247 2.17 3.46 -29.04
C SER A 247 2.69 4.82 -28.56
N TRP A 248 2.31 5.89 -29.25
CA TRP A 248 2.60 7.26 -28.83
C TRP A 248 2.00 7.59 -27.46
N GLN A 249 0.86 6.98 -27.09
CA GLN A 249 0.25 7.17 -25.77
C GLN A 249 1.11 6.56 -24.67
N HIS A 250 1.67 5.37 -24.90
CA HIS A 250 2.60 4.74 -23.95
C HIS A 250 3.85 5.61 -23.79
N LEU A 251 4.40 6.13 -24.89
CA LEU A 251 5.53 7.05 -24.85
C LEU A 251 5.20 8.33 -24.05
N CYS A 252 4.03 8.92 -24.26
CA CYS A 252 3.56 10.07 -23.47
C CYS A 252 3.43 9.72 -21.98
N GLN A 253 2.84 8.57 -21.64
CA GLN A 253 2.66 8.13 -20.25
C GLN A 253 4.01 7.91 -19.53
N VAL A 254 4.96 7.25 -20.21
CA VAL A 254 6.32 7.04 -19.67
C VAL A 254 7.09 8.36 -19.56
N THR A 255 6.92 9.27 -20.52
CA THR A 255 7.56 10.60 -20.49
C THR A 255 7.01 11.45 -19.36
N PHE A 256 5.68 11.50 -19.18
CA PHE A 256 5.05 12.20 -18.07
C PHE A 256 5.52 11.64 -16.72
N LYS A 257 5.62 10.32 -16.59
CA LYS A 257 6.17 9.68 -15.40
C LYS A 257 7.60 10.13 -15.11
N LYS A 258 8.47 10.18 -16.13
CA LYS A 258 9.86 10.67 -15.96
C LYS A 258 9.91 12.11 -15.45
N LEU A 259 8.97 12.95 -15.89
CA LEU A 259 8.89 14.35 -15.50
C LEU A 259 8.29 14.56 -14.11
N MET A 260 7.16 13.89 -13.82
CA MET A 260 6.33 14.16 -12.65
C MET A 260 6.55 13.18 -11.50
N GLY A 261 7.28 12.09 -11.74
CA GLY A 261 7.59 11.07 -10.73
C GLY A 261 6.43 10.11 -10.40
N PHE A 262 5.25 10.30 -10.99
CA PHE A 262 4.10 9.39 -10.86
C PHE A 262 3.50 9.06 -12.24
N SER A 263 2.94 7.86 -12.36
CA SER A 263 2.32 7.38 -13.60
C SER A 263 0.82 7.70 -13.61
N PRO A 264 0.29 8.43 -14.61
CA PRO A 264 -1.14 8.62 -14.75
C PRO A 264 -1.77 7.31 -15.24
N CYS A 265 -2.50 6.64 -14.35
CA CYS A 265 -3.23 5.41 -14.68
C CYS A 265 -4.65 5.77 -15.11
N ILE A 266 -5.09 5.28 -16.27
CA ILE A 266 -6.51 5.35 -16.68
C ILE A 266 -7.17 4.04 -16.27
N PHE A 267 -7.88 4.07 -15.14
CA PHE A 267 -8.56 2.91 -14.58
C PHE A 267 -10.02 3.23 -14.26
N TRP A 268 -10.82 2.17 -14.16
CA TRP A 268 -12.23 2.27 -13.78
C TRP A 268 -12.65 1.00 -13.04
N GLY A 269 -13.62 1.16 -12.16
CA GLY A 269 -14.39 0.07 -11.58
C GLY A 269 -15.83 0.14 -12.05
N ARG A 270 -16.77 0.13 -11.10
CA ARG A 270 -18.21 0.27 -11.30
C ARG A 270 -18.71 1.66 -10.91
N GLY A 271 -19.92 2.00 -11.36
CA GLY A 271 -20.64 3.20 -10.94
C GLY A 271 -21.33 3.04 -9.58
N LEU A 272 -21.85 4.14 -9.07
CA LEU A 272 -22.48 4.22 -7.75
C LEU A 272 -23.87 3.61 -7.70
N PHE A 273 -24.67 3.86 -8.73
CA PHE A 273 -26.10 3.58 -8.74
C PHE A 273 -26.46 2.33 -9.56
N LEU A 274 -25.63 1.96 -10.54
CA LEU A 274 -25.83 0.83 -11.43
C LEU A 274 -24.58 -0.06 -11.41
N ALA A 275 -24.74 -1.34 -11.10
CA ALA A 275 -23.62 -2.28 -11.02
C ALA A 275 -22.87 -2.44 -12.36
N ASN A 276 -23.56 -2.20 -13.48
CA ASN A 276 -23.03 -2.34 -14.84
C ASN A 276 -22.56 -1.01 -15.45
N SER A 277 -22.56 0.10 -14.71
CA SER A 277 -22.04 1.37 -15.20
C SER A 277 -20.57 1.57 -14.85
N TRP A 278 -19.91 2.46 -15.58
CA TRP A 278 -18.49 2.76 -15.41
C TRP A 278 -18.32 3.85 -14.33
N GLY A 279 -17.31 3.73 -13.48
CA GLY A 279 -17.04 4.69 -12.42
C GLY A 279 -15.73 4.44 -11.69
N LEU A 280 -15.51 5.17 -10.58
CA LEU A 280 -14.30 5.05 -9.75
C LEU A 280 -14.49 4.15 -8.53
N LEU A 281 -15.70 3.58 -8.32
CA LEU A 281 -15.92 2.63 -7.24
C LEU A 281 -15.29 1.29 -7.65
N PRO A 282 -14.32 0.73 -6.92
CA PRO A 282 -13.64 -0.51 -7.28
C PRO A 282 -14.59 -1.72 -7.34
N PHE A 283 -14.23 -2.78 -8.05
CA PHE A 283 -14.97 -4.04 -8.00
C PHE A 283 -14.83 -4.68 -6.61
N ALA A 284 -15.93 -5.23 -6.09
CA ALA A 284 -15.96 -5.90 -4.79
C ALA A 284 -15.41 -7.32 -4.93
N VAL A 285 -14.09 -7.44 -4.99
CA VAL A 285 -13.35 -8.71 -5.07
C VAL A 285 -12.67 -8.97 -3.72
N PRO A 286 -12.71 -10.21 -3.19
CA PRO A 286 -11.94 -10.60 -2.01
C PRO A 286 -10.45 -10.28 -2.16
N ILE A 287 -9.84 -9.65 -1.16
CA ILE A 287 -8.40 -9.39 -1.12
C ILE A 287 -7.78 -10.13 0.06
N THR A 288 -6.84 -11.02 -0.19
CA THR A 288 -6.13 -11.75 0.86
C THR A 288 -4.64 -11.50 0.77
N THR A 289 -4.09 -10.83 1.77
CA THR A 289 -2.64 -10.60 1.88
C THR A 289 -2.01 -11.62 2.81
N VAL A 290 -1.03 -12.36 2.29
CA VAL A 290 -0.26 -13.36 3.04
C VAL A 290 1.13 -12.79 3.34
N VAL A 291 1.50 -12.75 4.61
CA VAL A 291 2.83 -12.35 5.09
C VAL A 291 3.69 -13.58 5.27
N GLY A 292 4.76 -13.69 4.48
CA GLY A 292 5.68 -14.82 4.46
C GLY A 292 6.66 -14.88 5.63
N HIS A 293 7.57 -15.84 5.57
CA HIS A 293 8.63 -16.03 6.56
C HIS A 293 9.72 -14.96 6.43
N PRO A 294 10.32 -14.51 7.54
CA PRO A 294 11.41 -13.56 7.48
C PRO A 294 12.69 -14.22 6.96
N ILE A 295 13.40 -13.51 6.10
CA ILE A 295 14.76 -13.82 5.62
C ILE A 295 15.71 -12.93 6.41
N PRO A 296 16.42 -13.46 7.42
CA PRO A 296 17.42 -12.69 8.15
C PRO A 296 18.58 -12.35 7.22
N VAL A 297 19.05 -11.11 7.32
CA VAL A 297 20.23 -10.65 6.57
C VAL A 297 21.25 -10.07 7.56
N PRO A 298 22.56 -10.24 7.31
CA PRO A 298 23.58 -9.61 8.13
C PRO A 298 23.54 -8.10 7.92
N ARG A 299 23.92 -7.36 8.97
CA ARG A 299 24.18 -5.93 8.80
C ARG A 299 25.53 -5.74 8.10
N CYS A 300 25.51 -5.12 6.92
CA CYS A 300 26.71 -4.78 6.16
C CYS A 300 26.57 -3.35 5.62
N LEU A 301 27.40 -2.41 6.09
CA LEU A 301 27.31 -0.99 5.71
C LEU A 301 27.59 -0.73 4.22
N SER A 302 28.30 -1.64 3.57
CA SER A 302 28.66 -1.53 2.15
C SER A 302 28.54 -2.92 1.52
N PRO A 303 27.30 -3.41 1.29
CA PRO A 303 27.08 -4.74 0.77
C PRO A 303 27.60 -4.82 -0.67
N THR A 304 28.29 -5.91 -1.00
CA THR A 304 28.75 -6.17 -2.37
C THR A 304 27.57 -6.53 -3.28
N GLU A 305 27.77 -6.43 -4.59
CA GLU A 305 26.75 -6.85 -5.55
C GLU A 305 26.42 -8.34 -5.41
N GLU A 306 27.41 -9.21 -5.16
CA GLU A 306 27.13 -10.64 -4.97
C GLU A 306 26.28 -10.90 -3.72
N GLN A 307 26.50 -10.15 -2.64
CA GLN A 307 25.69 -10.26 -1.43
C GLN A 307 24.25 -9.83 -1.70
N VAL A 308 24.06 -8.70 -2.39
CA VAL A 308 22.73 -8.21 -2.76
C VAL A 308 22.02 -9.23 -3.64
N ASP A 309 22.71 -9.79 -4.64
CA ASP A 309 22.17 -10.77 -5.58
C ASP A 309 21.79 -12.09 -4.90
N HIS A 310 22.62 -12.55 -3.96
CA HIS A 310 22.34 -13.73 -3.16
C HIS A 310 21.02 -13.58 -2.38
N TYR A 311 20.86 -12.49 -1.61
CA TYR A 311 19.65 -12.27 -0.82
C TYR A 311 18.43 -11.93 -1.67
N HIS A 312 18.62 -11.27 -2.82
CA HIS A 312 17.55 -11.03 -3.78
C HIS A 312 17.04 -12.34 -4.39
N ALA A 313 17.93 -13.27 -4.75
CA ALA A 313 17.54 -14.59 -5.24
C ALA A 313 16.85 -15.45 -4.17
N LEU A 314 17.25 -15.33 -2.90
CA LEU A 314 16.55 -15.95 -1.78
C LEU A 314 15.15 -15.35 -1.60
N TYR A 315 15.03 -14.02 -1.67
CA TYR A 315 13.77 -13.32 -1.58
C TYR A 315 12.79 -13.74 -2.70
N MET A 316 13.26 -13.80 -3.96
CA MET A 316 12.43 -14.21 -5.09
C MET A 316 11.93 -15.65 -4.95
N ARG A 317 12.81 -16.57 -4.53
CA ARG A 317 12.43 -17.97 -4.25
C ARG A 317 11.39 -18.07 -3.13
N ALA A 318 11.58 -17.32 -2.05
CA ALA A 318 10.63 -17.29 -0.94
C ALA A 318 9.27 -16.68 -1.35
N LEU A 319 9.27 -15.65 -2.21
CA LEU A 319 8.05 -15.06 -2.75
C LEU A 319 7.30 -16.03 -3.68
N GLU A 320 8.03 -16.73 -4.55
CA GLU A 320 7.47 -17.76 -5.43
C GLU A 320 6.85 -18.90 -4.61
N GLN A 321 7.57 -19.41 -3.61
CA GLN A 321 7.06 -20.45 -2.72
C GLN A 321 5.81 -19.97 -1.97
N LEU A 322 5.84 -18.76 -1.40
CA LEU A 322 4.70 -18.17 -0.69
C LEU A 322 3.44 -18.13 -1.57
N PHE A 323 3.61 -17.75 -2.84
CA PHE A 323 2.53 -17.76 -3.81
C PHE A 323 2.06 -19.19 -4.09
N GLU A 324 2.96 -20.10 -4.44
CA GLU A 324 2.63 -21.49 -4.77
C GLU A 324 1.87 -22.20 -3.64
N ASP A 325 2.27 -22.00 -2.39
CA ASP A 325 1.65 -22.59 -1.20
C ASP A 325 0.18 -22.15 -0.99
N HIS A 326 -0.19 -20.98 -1.49
CA HIS A 326 -1.47 -20.33 -1.15
C HIS A 326 -2.40 -20.13 -2.36
N LYS A 327 -1.89 -20.17 -3.59
CA LYS A 327 -2.62 -19.75 -4.79
C LYS A 327 -3.95 -20.49 -5.01
N GLU A 328 -3.97 -21.81 -4.78
CA GLU A 328 -5.19 -22.62 -4.98
C GLU A 328 -6.27 -22.28 -3.95
N SER A 329 -5.87 -21.94 -2.71
CA SER A 329 -6.80 -21.51 -1.65
C SER A 329 -7.50 -20.19 -1.99
N TYR A 330 -6.94 -19.41 -2.91
CA TYR A 330 -7.44 -18.09 -3.31
C TYR A 330 -7.82 -18.03 -4.80
N GLY A 331 -8.21 -19.18 -5.37
CA GLY A 331 -8.86 -19.24 -6.68
C GLY A 331 -7.92 -19.15 -7.88
N VAL A 332 -6.61 -19.28 -7.68
CA VAL A 332 -5.62 -19.32 -8.76
C VAL A 332 -5.31 -20.78 -9.12
N PRO A 333 -5.42 -21.21 -10.38
CA PRO A 333 -5.18 -22.59 -10.78
C PRO A 333 -3.77 -23.11 -10.47
N ALA A 334 -3.66 -24.40 -10.16
CA ALA A 334 -2.39 -25.08 -9.88
C ALA A 334 -1.34 -24.95 -10.99
N SER A 335 -1.77 -24.84 -12.26
CA SER A 335 -0.89 -24.69 -13.44
C SER A 335 -0.30 -23.28 -13.57
N THR A 336 -0.90 -22.28 -12.92
CA THR A 336 -0.46 -20.89 -13.04
C THR A 336 0.82 -20.66 -12.23
N ARG A 337 1.73 -19.82 -12.73
CA ARG A 337 3.01 -19.48 -12.11
C ARG A 337 3.21 -17.96 -12.12
N LEU A 338 3.96 -17.45 -11.13
CA LEU A 338 4.41 -16.06 -11.16
C LEU A 338 5.43 -15.87 -12.29
N THR A 339 5.35 -14.72 -12.94
CA THR A 339 6.36 -14.29 -13.90
C THR A 339 7.12 -13.10 -13.33
N PHE A 340 8.39 -13.29 -12.99
CA PHE A 340 9.23 -12.18 -12.57
C PHE A 340 9.75 -11.43 -13.81
N LEU A 341 9.59 -10.11 -13.82
CA LEU A 341 10.05 -9.18 -14.86
C LEU A 341 11.18 -8.28 -14.36
#